data_AF-A0A937P3U5-F1
#
_entry.id   AF-A0A937P3U5-F1
#
_cell.length_a   1.000
_cell.length_b   1.000
_cell.length_c   1.000
_cell.angle_alpha   90.00
_cell.angle_beta   90.00
_cell.angle_gamma   90.00
#
_symmetry.space_group_name_H-M   'P 1'
#
loop_
_entity.id
_entity.type
_entity.pdbx_description
1 polymer ?
#
loop_
_entity_poly.entity_id
_entity_poly.type
_entity_poly.pdbx_seq_one_letter_code
_entity_poly.pdbx_strand_id
1 'polypeptide(L)' 'MIQSFLSNKLPEIKKLLKAHKVTKAYIFGSACTESFNDKSDIDLLIMRIKS' A
#
# COMPACT_ATOMS: atom_id res chain seq x y z
N MET A 1 -10.85 -7.38 -3.42
CA MET A 1 -10.34 -8.09 -2.24
C MET A 1 -8.84 -7.79 -2.19
N ILE A 2 -8.26 -7.32 -1.08
CA ILE A 2 -6.81 -7.11 -1.03
C ILE A 2 -6.13 -8.49 -1.10
N GLN A 3 -5.15 -8.63 -1.99
CA GLN A 3 -4.39 -9.86 -2.17
C GLN A 3 -3.80 -10.33 -0.83
N SER A 4 -3.89 -11.61 -0.51
CA SER A 4 -3.56 -12.15 0.82
C SER A 4 -2.11 -11.88 1.25
N PHE A 5 -1.17 -11.82 0.31
CA PHE A 5 0.23 -11.48 0.60
C PHE A 5 0.39 -10.06 1.15
N LEU A 6 -0.42 -9.11 0.66
CA LEU A 6 -0.40 -7.70 1.09
C LEU A 6 -0.86 -7.60 2.55
N SER A 7 -1.87 -8.38 2.94
CA SER A 7 -2.39 -8.41 4.31
C SER A 7 -1.31 -8.74 5.36
N ASN A 8 -0.41 -9.68 5.03
CA ASN A 8 0.70 -10.06 5.92
C ASN A 8 1.77 -8.97 6.04
N LYS A 9 1.87 -8.09 5.03
CA LYS A 9 2.83 -6.98 4.98
C LYS A 9 2.27 -5.65 5.45
N LEU A 10 0.95 -5.54 5.62
CA LEU A 10 0.29 -4.33 6.12
C LEU A 10 0.89 -3.79 7.44
N PRO A 11 1.27 -4.61 8.45
CA PRO A 11 1.88 -4.08 9.67
C PRO A 11 3.21 -3.35 9.41
N GLU A 12 4.10 -3.94 8.60
CA GLU A 12 5.40 -3.36 8.21
C GLU A 12 5.20 -2.08 7.38
N ILE A 13 4.28 -2.12 6.41
CA ILE A 13 3.94 -0.97 5.56
C ILE A 13 3.38 0.17 6.42
N LYS A 14 2.44 -0.10 7.33
CA LYS A 14 1.87 0.92 8.24
C LYS A 14 2.95 1.56 9.11
N LYS A 15 3.92 0.78 9.61
CA LYS A 15 5.04 1.28 10.40
C LYS A 15 5.89 2.26 9.58
N LEU A 16 6.24 1.88 8.35
CA LEU A 16 6.99 2.73 7.43
C LEU A 16 6.25 4.04 7.14
N LEU A 17 4.98 3.95 6.73
CA LEU A 17 4.15 5.11 6.42
C LEU A 17 4.06 6.09 7.62
N LYS A 18 3.86 5.57 8.84
CA LYS A 18 3.82 6.37 10.06
C LYS A 18 5.15 7.07 10.34
N ALA A 19 6.28 6.38 10.17
CA ALA A 19 7.62 6.96 10.34
C ALA A 19 7.86 8.15 9.38
N HIS A 20 7.23 8.11 8.20
CA HIS A 20 7.28 9.19 7.21
C HIS A 20 6.10 10.18 7.29
N LYS A 21 5.38 10.24 8.43
CA LYS A 21 4.25 11.17 8.69
C LYS A 21 3.06 11.03 7.72
N VAL A 22 2.95 9.90 7.03
CA VAL A 22 1.79 9.62 6.18
C VAL A 22 0.54 9.45 7.04
N THR A 23 -0.52 10.18 6.71
CA THR A 23 -1.79 10.15 7.45
C THR A 23 -2.81 9.24 6.79
N LYS A 24 -2.79 9.15 5.46
CA LYS A 24 -3.65 8.24 4.69
C LYS A 24 -2.86 7.62 3.54
N ALA A 25 -3.13 6.35 3.28
CA ALA A 25 -2.59 5.63 2.14
C ALA A 25 -3.70 4.78 1.52
N TYR A 26 -3.77 4.78 0.20
CA TYR A 26 -4.74 4.00 -0.57
C TYR A 26 -3.99 3.17 -1.61
N ILE A 27 -4.34 1.89 -1.71
CA ILE A 27 -3.85 1.01 -2.77
C ILE A 27 -4.81 1.13 -3.96
N PHE A 28 -4.26 1.25 -5.16
CA PHE A 28 -5.03 1.23 -6.40
C PHE A 28 -4.28 0.43 -7.47
N GLY A 29 -4.80 0.43 -8.70
CA GLY A 29 -4.17 -0.26 -9.82
C GLY A 29 -4.31 -1.78 -9.76
N SER A 30 -3.34 -2.47 -10.35
CA SER A 30 -3.38 -3.94 -10.54
C SER A 30 -3.47 -4.71 -9.22
N ALA A 31 -2.91 -4.18 -8.12
CA ALA A 31 -2.96 -4.78 -6.79
C ALA A 31 -4.37 -4.95 -6.20
N CYS A 32 -5.36 -4.25 -6.76
CA CYS A 32 -6.77 -4.35 -6.36
C CYS A 32 -7.61 -5.27 -7.26
N THR A 33 -7.00 -5.87 -8.29
CA THR A 33 -7.67 -6.73 -9.28
C THR A 33 -7.09 -8.15 -9.28
N GLU A 34 -7.70 -9.03 -10.08
CA GLU A 34 -7.23 -10.40 -10.30
C GLU A 34 -5.98 -10.48 -11.19
N SER A 35 -5.59 -9.38 -11.86
CA SER A 35 -4.42 -9.36 -12.74
C SER A 35 -3.10 -9.16 -11.98
N PHE A 36 -3.13 -8.95 -10.67
CA PHE A 36 -1.93 -8.81 -9.86
C PHE A 36 -1.08 -10.08 -9.88
N ASN A 37 0.19 -9.95 -10.23
CA ASN A 37 1.13 -11.07 -10.33
C ASN A 37 2.54 -10.67 -9.87
N ASP A 38 3.49 -11.59 -9.98
CA ASP A 38 4.89 -11.44 -9.58
C ASP A 38 5.66 -10.38 -10.38
N LYS A 39 5.13 -9.94 -11.52
CA LYS A 39 5.66 -8.84 -12.34
C LYS A 39 4.96 -7.51 -12.09
N SER A 40 3.91 -7.49 -11.26
CA SER A 40 3.17 -6.28 -10.93
C SER A 40 3.88 -5.47 -9.85
N ASP A 41 3.80 -4.16 -9.97
CA ASP A 41 4.09 -3.19 -8.91
C ASP A 41 2.87 -2.96 -8.01
N ILE A 42 3.07 -2.17 -6.95
CA ILE A 42 2.02 -1.78 -6.00
C ILE A 42 1.90 -0.27 -6.00
N ASP A 43 0.82 0.24 -6.59
CA ASP A 43 0.53 1.66 -6.62
C ASP A 43 -0.08 2.14 -5.30
N LEU A 44 0.51 3.21 -4.75
CA LEU A 44 0.09 3.83 -3.49
C LEU A 44 -0.18 5.32 -3.67
N LEU A 45 -1.40 5.74 -3.34
CA LEU A 45 -1.73 7.15 -3.18
C LEU A 45 -1.51 7.54 -1.72
N ILE A 46 -0.61 8.50 -1.50
CA ILE A 46 -0.18 8.89 -0.15
C ILE A 46 -0.61 10.32 0.15
N MET A 47 -1.24 10.50 1.32
CA MET A 47 -1.49 11.81 1.91
C MET A 47 -0.58 12.00 3.12
N ARG A 48 0.16 13.11 3.16
CA ARG A 48 1.09 13.45 4.23
C ARG A 48 0.84 14.87 4.70
N ILE A 49 1.03 15.11 5.99
CA ILE A 49 1.02 16.47 6.55
C ILE A 49 2.30 17.18 6.10
N LYS A 50 2.21 18.40 5.58
CA LYS A 50 3.41 19.22 5.33
C LYS A 50 4.10 19.48 6.68
N SER A 51 5.43 19.31 6.69
CA SER A 51 6.26 19.72 7.82
C SER A 51 6.44 21.23 7.83
#